data_AF-A0A9D4WHT4-F1
#
_entry.id   AF-A0A9D4WHT4-F1
#
_cell.length_a   1.000
_cell.length_b   1.000
_cell.length_c   1.000
_cell.angle_alpha   90.00
_cell.angle_beta   90.00
_cell.angle_gamma   90.00
#
_symmetry.space_group_name_H-M   'P 1'
#
loop_
_entity.id
_entity.type
_entity.pdbx_description
1 polymer ?
#
loop_
_entity_poly.entity_id
_entity_poly.type
_entity_poly.pdbx_seq_one_letter_code
_entity_poly.pdbx_strand_id
1 'polypeptide(L)'
;MEKFDEMISSFTHLEGEFSGMIQITKTHRSPENMEGPALRNDIGLQAKHSWSTLHSLLHSERLSYRQNGCIWLGDLLIDEISGERDGTIWSNIKSFQENIHQAGKHDFSTVSDAPLPISLMCGLLKSKHNYIRWGFLFVLERLLMRCKFLLDEYEMQQSRSSDLGHRKKDWHLDKAHAVIDIMSSALLFQINEKDCTNKYETDCTNILKMCDILFSQLCLKVPPAMALSYGDDMQHGNNLNCFSLNKKCDGDNSVHKENTLHKDKPNEEEAGKRSSYPNNYHMDHETAAMAALLLQGQAIVPMQLIARVPAALLYWPLIQLDGAATDDIALGIAVGSKGRGNLPGATSDIRATLLLLLVGKCTSDPAAFKEVGGERFFRHLLEDMDSRVAYYSSAFLLKRMMTEKPDEYQYMLQNLVVKAQQSNNEKLLENPYLQLRGILQLANDLGYDL
;
A
#
# COMPACT_ATOMS: atom_id res chain seq x y z
N MET A 1 -8.87 29.45 5.25
CA MET A 1 -8.96 28.24 6.11
C MET A 1 -10.35 27.66 5.98
N GLU A 2 -11.39 28.37 6.41
CA GLU A 2 -12.79 27.88 6.39
C GLU A 2 -13.25 27.26 5.06
N LYS A 3 -13.03 27.88 3.90
CA LYS A 3 -13.43 27.28 2.60
C LYS A 3 -12.69 25.99 2.24
N PHE A 4 -11.47 25.83 2.73
CA PHE A 4 -10.66 24.63 2.49
C PHE A 4 -11.06 23.54 3.48
N ASP A 5 -11.34 23.89 4.73
CA ASP A 5 -11.89 23.00 5.74
C ASP A 5 -13.31 22.54 5.37
N GLU A 6 -14.11 23.41 4.77
CA GLU A 6 -15.46 23.12 4.25
C GLU A 6 -15.38 22.21 3.02
N MET A 7 -14.45 22.46 2.10
CA MET A 7 -14.17 21.57 0.96
C MET A 7 -13.67 20.20 1.44
N ILE A 8 -12.69 20.14 2.34
CA ILE A 8 -12.23 18.89 2.96
C ILE A 8 -13.41 18.19 3.64
N SER A 9 -14.22 18.90 4.42
CA SER A 9 -15.38 18.34 5.12
C SER A 9 -16.40 17.72 4.15
N SER A 10 -16.60 18.30 2.97
CA SER A 10 -17.51 17.74 1.95
C SER A 10 -17.01 16.42 1.34
N PHE A 11 -15.68 16.19 1.38
CA PHE A 11 -15.06 14.92 0.97
C PHE A 11 -14.80 13.98 2.17
N THR A 12 -14.86 14.49 3.41
CA THR A 12 -14.56 13.73 4.62
C THR A 12 -15.74 13.49 5.54
N HIS A 13 -16.91 14.07 5.31
CA HIS A 13 -18.08 13.85 6.14
C HIS A 13 -19.32 13.74 5.25
N LEU A 14 -20.22 12.85 5.62
CA LEU A 14 -21.56 12.80 5.04
C LEU A 14 -22.30 14.08 5.38
N GLU A 15 -23.08 14.60 4.42
CA GLU A 15 -24.00 15.71 4.66
C GLU A 15 -24.85 15.47 5.94
N GLY A 16 -25.20 16.56 6.64
CA GLY A 16 -25.83 16.53 7.97
C GLY A 16 -27.12 15.71 8.06
N GLU A 17 -27.73 15.36 6.92
CA GLU A 17 -28.93 14.52 6.80
C GLU A 17 -28.77 13.13 7.45
N PHE A 18 -27.57 12.55 7.47
CA PHE A 18 -27.31 11.24 8.08
C PHE A 18 -26.82 11.32 9.53
N SER A 19 -26.59 12.51 10.09
CA SER A 19 -25.95 12.68 11.41
C SER A 19 -26.70 11.93 12.53
N GLY A 20 -28.03 11.93 12.50
CA GLY A 20 -28.84 11.20 13.48
C GLY A 20 -28.66 9.68 13.39
N MET A 21 -28.63 9.13 12.17
CA MET A 21 -28.45 7.70 11.92
C MET A 21 -27.03 7.25 12.26
N ILE A 22 -26.04 8.10 11.98
CA ILE A 22 -24.64 7.87 12.37
C ILE A 22 -24.55 7.77 13.90
N GLN A 23 -25.16 8.69 14.66
CA GLN A 23 -25.12 8.62 16.12
C GLN A 23 -25.81 7.36 16.68
N ILE A 24 -26.89 6.91 16.05
CA ILE A 24 -27.59 5.69 16.45
C ILE A 24 -26.75 4.44 16.19
N THR A 25 -26.10 4.35 15.03
CA THR A 25 -25.19 3.23 14.70
C THR A 25 -23.94 3.23 15.59
N LYS A 26 -23.43 4.41 15.98
CA LYS A 26 -22.36 4.54 16.99
C LYS A 26 -22.75 4.04 18.37
N THR A 27 -24.02 4.13 18.77
CA THR A 27 -24.44 3.68 20.10
C THR A 27 -24.84 2.19 20.13
N HIS A 28 -25.27 1.64 18.99
CA HIS A 28 -25.77 0.26 18.87
C HIS A 28 -24.82 -0.59 18.00
N ARG A 29 -23.65 -0.95 18.54
CA ARG A 29 -22.54 -1.57 17.80
C ARG A 29 -22.49 -3.10 17.83
N SER A 30 -23.32 -3.76 18.65
CA SER A 30 -23.41 -5.23 18.75
C SER A 30 -24.81 -5.73 18.37
N PRO A 31 -24.93 -6.97 17.86
CA PRO A 31 -26.24 -7.58 17.60
C PRO A 31 -27.06 -7.77 18.88
N GLU A 32 -26.42 -8.05 20.01
CA GLU A 32 -27.08 -8.23 21.32
C GLU A 32 -27.76 -6.95 21.82
N ASN A 33 -27.17 -5.78 21.54
CA ASN A 33 -27.77 -4.48 21.86
C ASN A 33 -29.05 -4.19 21.04
N MET A 34 -29.35 -5.00 20.02
CA MET A 34 -30.55 -4.87 19.18
C MET A 34 -31.66 -5.89 19.49
N GLU A 35 -31.42 -6.86 20.40
CA GLU A 35 -32.32 -7.99 20.66
C GLU A 35 -32.69 -8.20 22.14
N GLY A 36 -32.18 -7.37 23.06
CA GLY A 36 -32.49 -7.49 24.49
C GLY A 36 -33.99 -7.39 24.84
N PRO A 37 -34.47 -8.07 25.90
CA PRO A 37 -35.90 -8.10 26.29
C PRO A 37 -36.48 -6.74 26.75
N ALA A 38 -35.65 -5.69 26.81
CA ALA A 38 -36.07 -4.30 27.03
C ALA A 38 -36.48 -3.56 25.74
N LEU A 39 -36.41 -4.21 24.57
CA LEU A 39 -36.64 -3.61 23.25
C LEU A 39 -38.14 -3.55 22.89
N ARG A 40 -38.92 -2.83 23.70
CA ARG A 40 -40.29 -2.43 23.34
C ARG A 40 -40.37 -1.01 22.75
N ASN A 41 -39.24 -0.41 22.36
CA ASN A 41 -39.15 1.02 22.02
C ASN A 41 -38.53 1.29 20.64
N ASP A 42 -39.09 2.30 19.96
CA ASP A 42 -38.77 2.92 18.66
C ASP A 42 -37.27 2.97 18.29
N ILE A 43 -36.39 3.14 19.29
CA ILE A 43 -34.93 3.25 19.14
C ILE A 43 -34.29 1.99 18.54
N GLY A 44 -34.74 0.79 18.96
CA GLY A 44 -34.21 -0.47 18.42
C GLY A 44 -34.57 -0.66 16.94
N LEU A 45 -35.78 -0.23 16.56
CA LEU A 45 -36.22 -0.22 15.16
C LEU A 45 -35.43 0.80 14.35
N GLN A 46 -35.17 1.98 14.92
CA GLN A 46 -34.35 3.03 14.30
C GLN A 46 -32.89 2.60 14.12
N ALA A 47 -32.32 1.84 15.06
CA ALA A 47 -31.00 1.24 14.93
C ALA A 47 -30.97 0.22 13.79
N LYS A 48 -31.93 -0.72 13.75
CA LYS A 48 -32.04 -1.68 12.65
C LYS A 48 -32.20 -0.99 11.30
N HIS A 49 -33.03 0.05 11.22
CA HIS A 49 -33.20 0.85 10.00
C HIS A 49 -31.90 1.56 9.60
N SER A 50 -31.17 2.11 10.55
CA SER A 50 -29.91 2.81 10.28
C SER A 50 -28.83 1.86 9.75
N TRP A 51 -28.69 0.68 10.36
CA TRP A 51 -27.79 -0.37 9.88
C TRP A 51 -28.21 -0.93 8.51
N SER A 52 -29.52 -1.12 8.29
CA SER A 52 -30.03 -1.53 6.98
C SER A 52 -29.76 -0.49 5.90
N THR A 53 -29.91 0.80 6.22
CA THR A 53 -29.60 1.90 5.29
C THR A 53 -28.12 1.92 4.93
N LEU A 54 -27.23 1.81 5.93
CA LEU A 54 -25.78 1.70 5.70
C LEU A 54 -25.45 0.50 4.80
N HIS A 55 -26.02 -0.66 5.08
CA HIS A 55 -25.84 -1.85 4.25
C HIS A 55 -26.28 -1.62 2.80
N SER A 56 -27.44 -1.00 2.59
CA SER A 56 -27.96 -0.64 1.26
C SER A 56 -27.08 0.37 0.52
N LEU A 57 -26.51 1.36 1.22
CA LEU A 57 -25.57 2.32 0.64
C LEU A 57 -24.30 1.61 0.15
N LEU A 58 -23.70 0.76 0.99
CA LEU A 58 -22.48 0.01 0.67
C LEU A 58 -22.66 -0.93 -0.53
N HIS A 59 -23.86 -1.50 -0.71
CA HIS A 59 -24.19 -2.41 -1.81
C HIS A 59 -24.81 -1.72 -3.03
N SER A 60 -24.94 -0.39 -3.02
CA SER A 60 -25.58 0.35 -4.11
C SER A 60 -24.80 0.22 -5.43
N GLU A 61 -25.48 0.20 -6.57
CA GLU A 61 -24.82 0.30 -7.87
C GLU A 61 -24.31 1.71 -8.16
N ARG A 62 -24.85 2.73 -7.48
CA ARG A 62 -24.44 4.13 -7.65
C ARG A 62 -23.18 4.42 -6.85
N LEU A 63 -22.14 4.92 -7.53
CA LEU A 63 -20.84 5.21 -6.92
C LEU A 63 -20.95 6.20 -5.75
N SER A 64 -21.70 7.28 -5.90
CA SER A 64 -21.88 8.30 -4.85
C SER A 64 -22.51 7.72 -3.59
N TYR A 65 -23.51 6.86 -3.72
CA TYR A 65 -24.16 6.21 -2.56
C TYR A 65 -23.23 5.22 -1.87
N ARG A 66 -22.43 4.46 -2.63
CA ARG A 66 -21.41 3.59 -2.04
C ARG A 66 -20.33 4.36 -1.32
N GLN A 67 -19.81 5.43 -1.92
CA GLN A 67 -18.80 6.29 -1.29
C GLN A 67 -19.31 6.84 0.03
N ASN A 68 -20.56 7.32 0.05
CA ASN A 68 -21.25 7.74 1.26
C ASN A 68 -21.33 6.63 2.32
N GLY A 69 -21.76 5.43 1.94
CA GLY A 69 -21.75 4.27 2.84
C GLY A 69 -20.35 3.94 3.37
N CYS A 70 -19.32 4.03 2.54
CA CYS A 70 -17.94 3.76 2.93
C CYS A 70 -17.39 4.83 3.89
N ILE A 71 -17.76 6.11 3.70
CA ILE A 71 -17.40 7.20 4.62
C ILE A 71 -18.03 6.95 5.98
N TRP A 72 -19.32 6.61 6.03
CA TRP A 72 -20.02 6.26 7.26
C TRP A 72 -19.32 5.10 7.98
N LEU A 73 -19.05 4.02 7.25
CA LEU A 73 -18.38 2.85 7.82
C LEU A 73 -16.99 3.20 8.37
N GLY A 74 -16.21 4.01 7.66
CA GLY A 74 -14.91 4.51 8.14
C GLY A 74 -15.02 5.27 9.47
N ASP A 75 -16.03 6.13 9.62
CA ASP A 75 -16.26 6.88 10.86
C ASP A 75 -16.65 5.95 12.03
N LEU A 76 -17.43 4.90 11.77
CA LEU A 76 -17.76 3.87 12.78
C LEU A 76 -16.53 3.06 13.20
N LEU A 77 -15.64 2.73 12.27
CA LEU A 77 -14.41 1.99 12.57
C LEU A 77 -13.42 2.83 13.38
N ILE A 78 -13.34 4.14 13.12
CA ILE A 78 -12.55 5.05 13.95
C ILE A 78 -13.13 5.13 15.36
N ASP A 79 -14.45 5.18 15.50
CA ASP A 79 -15.15 5.20 16.78
C ASP A 79 -14.95 3.90 17.59
N GLU A 80 -14.67 2.76 16.93
CA GLU A 80 -14.22 1.54 17.58
C GLU A 80 -12.83 1.66 18.21
N ILE A 81 -11.94 2.43 17.59
CA ILE A 81 -10.56 2.64 18.05
C ILE A 81 -10.50 3.75 19.12
N SER A 82 -11.23 4.85 18.91
CA SER A 82 -11.24 6.00 19.81
C SER A 82 -12.15 5.84 21.02
N GLY A 83 -13.09 4.90 20.99
CA GLY A 83 -14.10 4.74 22.04
C GLY A 83 -13.52 4.55 23.44
N GLU A 84 -14.15 5.18 24.42
CA GLU A 84 -13.91 5.03 25.87
C GLU A 84 -14.33 3.63 26.37
N ARG A 85 -13.74 2.58 25.81
CA ARG A 85 -13.62 1.33 26.56
C ARG A 85 -12.64 1.58 27.70
N ASP A 86 -12.73 0.86 28.81
CA ASP A 86 -11.92 1.02 30.05
C ASP A 86 -10.38 0.89 29.87
N GLY A 87 -9.87 0.93 28.63
CA GLY A 87 -8.46 0.83 28.26
C GLY A 87 -7.91 2.02 27.49
N THR A 88 -6.63 1.93 27.15
CA THR A 88 -5.93 2.91 26.32
C THR A 88 -6.27 2.75 24.82
N ILE A 89 -5.97 3.78 24.02
CA ILE A 89 -6.06 3.69 22.55
C ILE A 89 -5.28 2.48 21.99
N TRP A 90 -4.14 2.14 22.60
CA TRP A 90 -3.31 1.00 22.18
C TRP A 90 -3.99 -0.34 22.42
N SER A 91 -4.69 -0.52 23.54
CA SER A 91 -5.49 -1.72 23.80
C SER A 91 -6.69 -1.81 22.86
N ASN A 92 -7.30 -0.68 22.49
CA ASN A 92 -8.39 -0.65 21.51
C ASN A 92 -7.90 -1.07 20.13
N ILE A 93 -6.72 -0.59 19.69
CA ILE A 93 -6.10 -1.01 18.42
C ILE A 93 -5.82 -2.51 18.42
N LYS A 94 -5.29 -3.06 19.52
CA LYS A 94 -5.06 -4.50 19.64
C LYS A 94 -6.36 -5.30 19.59
N SER A 95 -7.41 -4.84 20.27
CA SER A 95 -8.74 -5.46 20.21
C SER A 95 -9.33 -5.38 18.81
N PHE A 96 -9.16 -4.26 18.11
CA PHE A 96 -9.60 -4.06 16.74
C PHE A 96 -8.95 -5.07 15.77
N GLN A 97 -7.63 -5.32 15.92
CA GLN A 97 -6.89 -6.31 15.14
C GLN A 97 -7.39 -7.74 15.37
N GLU A 98 -7.62 -8.09 16.64
CA GLU A 98 -8.17 -9.41 16.99
C GLU A 98 -9.57 -9.60 16.40
N ASN A 99 -10.41 -8.57 16.48
CA ASN A 99 -11.76 -8.61 15.92
C ASN A 99 -11.76 -8.77 14.40
N ILE A 100 -10.82 -8.16 13.66
CA ILE A 100 -10.63 -8.42 12.22
C ILE A 100 -10.31 -9.90 12.00
N HIS A 101 -9.40 -10.46 12.79
CA HIS A 101 -9.01 -11.86 12.67
C HIS A 101 -10.16 -12.82 12.96
N GLN A 102 -11.00 -12.50 13.95
CA GLN A 102 -12.18 -13.30 14.30
C GLN A 102 -13.31 -13.17 13.26
N ALA A 103 -13.56 -11.97 12.73
CA ALA A 103 -14.57 -11.75 11.69
C ALA A 103 -14.32 -12.60 10.43
N GLY A 104 -13.07 -13.01 10.18
CA GLY A 104 -12.71 -13.89 9.08
C GLY A 104 -12.91 -15.39 9.32
N LYS A 105 -13.03 -15.83 10.58
CA LYS A 105 -13.19 -17.27 10.91
C LYS A 105 -14.65 -17.72 10.90
N HIS A 106 -15.58 -16.80 11.09
CA HIS A 106 -16.99 -17.12 11.21
C HIS A 106 -17.71 -16.91 9.87
N ASP A 107 -18.28 -18.00 9.35
CA ASP A 107 -19.42 -17.91 8.45
C ASP A 107 -20.59 -17.32 9.24
N PHE A 108 -21.43 -16.51 8.59
CA PHE A 108 -22.50 -15.68 9.17
C PHE A 108 -23.51 -16.41 10.10
N SER A 109 -23.36 -17.71 10.38
CA SER A 109 -24.28 -18.52 11.17
C SER A 109 -23.99 -18.59 12.67
N THR A 110 -22.80 -18.19 13.14
CA THR A 110 -22.52 -18.06 14.58
C THR A 110 -22.45 -16.59 14.93
N VAL A 111 -23.21 -16.15 15.95
CA VAL A 111 -23.13 -14.79 16.50
C VAL A 111 -21.66 -14.51 16.78
N SER A 112 -21.04 -13.68 15.94
CA SER A 112 -19.66 -13.29 16.11
C SER A 112 -19.65 -12.17 17.14
N ASP A 113 -18.82 -12.29 18.17
CA ASP A 113 -18.58 -11.23 19.16
C ASP A 113 -17.90 -9.99 18.53
N ALA A 114 -17.53 -10.06 17.25
CA ALA A 114 -16.93 -8.95 16.52
C ALA A 114 -17.94 -7.78 16.34
N PRO A 115 -17.53 -6.54 16.64
CA PRO A 115 -18.35 -5.35 16.42
C PRO A 115 -18.91 -5.27 14.99
N LEU A 116 -20.17 -4.83 14.87
CA LEU A 116 -20.86 -4.71 13.58
C LEU A 116 -20.09 -3.90 12.52
N PRO A 117 -19.41 -2.78 12.83
CA PRO A 117 -18.59 -2.07 11.85
C PRO A 117 -17.48 -2.95 11.24
N ILE A 118 -16.80 -3.74 12.07
CA ILE A 118 -15.69 -4.60 11.64
C ILE A 118 -16.25 -5.76 10.79
N SER A 119 -17.33 -6.39 11.26
CA SER A 119 -18.03 -7.44 10.53
C SER A 119 -18.53 -6.96 9.15
N LEU A 120 -19.03 -5.72 9.07
CA LEU A 120 -19.51 -5.13 7.82
C LEU A 120 -18.35 -4.82 6.86
N MET A 121 -17.24 -4.27 7.36
CA MET A 121 -16.02 -4.06 6.56
C MET A 121 -15.51 -5.40 5.99
N CYS A 122 -15.34 -6.42 6.84
CA CYS A 122 -14.91 -7.75 6.39
C CYS A 122 -15.91 -8.38 5.40
N GLY A 123 -17.21 -8.15 5.59
CA GLY A 123 -18.27 -8.61 4.69
C GLY A 123 -18.19 -8.03 3.27
N LEU A 124 -17.63 -6.82 3.09
CA LEU A 124 -17.44 -6.23 1.75
C LEU A 124 -16.57 -7.11 0.85
N LEU A 125 -15.52 -7.74 1.40
CA LEU A 125 -14.64 -8.65 0.66
C LEU A 125 -15.33 -9.95 0.25
N LYS A 126 -16.32 -10.40 1.03
CA LYS A 126 -17.12 -11.61 0.75
C LYS A 126 -18.14 -11.40 -0.39
N SER A 127 -18.32 -10.17 -0.87
CA SER A 127 -19.26 -9.86 -1.94
C SER A 127 -18.89 -10.52 -3.27
N LYS A 128 -19.90 -10.92 -4.04
CA LYS A 128 -19.73 -11.41 -5.42
C LYS A 128 -19.37 -10.30 -6.41
N HIS A 129 -19.58 -9.04 -6.05
CA HIS A 129 -19.40 -7.90 -6.95
C HIS A 129 -18.08 -7.17 -6.70
N ASN A 130 -17.23 -7.07 -7.73
CA ASN A 130 -15.89 -6.47 -7.64
C ASN A 130 -15.93 -5.02 -7.12
N TYR A 131 -16.89 -4.23 -7.60
CA TYR A 131 -17.05 -2.83 -7.17
C TYR A 131 -17.48 -2.69 -5.69
N ILE A 132 -18.05 -3.74 -5.08
CA ILE A 132 -18.36 -3.78 -3.63
C ILE A 132 -17.12 -4.20 -2.85
N ARG A 133 -16.40 -5.21 -3.34
CA ARG A 133 -15.11 -5.64 -2.77
C ARG A 133 -14.11 -4.48 -2.71
N TRP A 134 -14.08 -3.63 -3.75
CA TRP A 134 -13.26 -2.41 -3.79
C TRP A 134 -13.56 -1.44 -2.63
N GLY A 135 -14.80 -1.44 -2.13
CA GLY A 135 -15.20 -0.67 -0.94
C GLY A 135 -14.37 -1.01 0.30
N PHE A 136 -13.92 -2.26 0.46
CA PHE A 136 -13.03 -2.65 1.56
C PHE A 136 -11.73 -1.85 1.56
N LEU A 137 -11.07 -1.77 0.40
CA LEU A 137 -9.79 -1.09 0.24
C LEU A 137 -9.94 0.42 0.42
N PHE A 138 -11.04 0.99 -0.09
CA PHE A 138 -11.37 2.40 0.12
C PHE A 138 -11.58 2.72 1.61
N VAL A 139 -12.34 1.88 2.32
CA VAL A 139 -12.58 2.03 3.77
C VAL A 139 -11.27 1.89 4.54
N LEU A 140 -10.42 0.92 4.18
CA LEU A 140 -9.12 0.70 4.83
C LEU A 140 -8.18 1.89 4.66
N GLU A 141 -7.99 2.39 3.44
CA GLU A 141 -7.14 3.56 3.18
C GLU A 141 -7.56 4.77 4.01
N ARG A 142 -8.87 5.02 4.05
CA ARG A 142 -9.46 6.10 4.84
C ARG A 142 -9.30 5.89 6.34
N LEU A 143 -9.52 4.66 6.82
CA LEU A 143 -9.29 4.28 8.21
C LEU A 143 -7.84 4.57 8.62
N LEU A 144 -6.85 4.15 7.82
CA LEU A 144 -5.44 4.37 8.11
C LEU A 144 -5.09 5.86 8.18
N MET A 145 -5.62 6.67 7.26
CA MET A 145 -5.45 8.12 7.28
C MET A 145 -6.05 8.74 8.55
N ARG A 146 -7.29 8.37 8.91
CA ARG A 146 -7.96 8.88 10.13
C ARG A 146 -7.29 8.38 11.42
N CYS A 147 -6.75 7.17 11.43
CA CYS A 147 -5.98 6.63 12.56
C CYS A 147 -4.70 7.43 12.81
N LYS A 148 -4.00 7.89 11.76
CA LYS A 148 -2.83 8.76 11.92
C LYS A 148 -3.21 10.05 12.66
N PHE A 149 -4.28 10.72 12.21
CA PHE A 149 -4.77 11.92 12.86
C PHE A 149 -5.20 11.68 14.31
N LEU A 150 -5.94 10.60 14.58
CA LEU A 150 -6.36 10.23 15.93
C LEU A 150 -5.16 10.03 16.88
N LEU A 151 -4.12 9.35 16.39
CA LEU A 151 -2.89 9.12 17.15
C LEU A 151 -2.09 10.41 17.38
N ASP A 152 -2.11 11.33 16.42
CA ASP A 152 -1.53 12.68 16.55
C ASP A 152 -2.25 13.50 17.61
N GLU A 153 -3.58 13.53 17.59
CA GLU A 153 -4.39 14.16 18.63
C GLU A 153 -4.14 13.56 20.02
N TYR A 154 -4.03 12.23 20.10
CA TYR A 154 -3.74 11.53 21.36
C TYR A 154 -2.38 11.93 21.95
N GLU A 155 -1.32 12.03 21.13
CA GLU A 155 -0.01 12.50 21.58
C GLU A 155 -0.07 13.96 22.07
N MET A 156 -0.79 14.82 21.36
CA MET A 156 -0.98 16.22 21.78
C MET A 156 -1.72 16.34 23.12
N GLN A 157 -2.68 15.45 23.39
CA GLN A 157 -3.39 15.41 24.68
C GLN A 157 -2.50 14.89 25.81
N GLN A 158 -1.71 13.84 25.57
CA GLN A 158 -0.79 13.29 26.58
C GLN A 158 0.35 14.26 26.93
N SER A 159 0.91 14.96 25.95
CA SER A 159 1.97 15.95 26.17
C SER A 159 1.49 17.13 27.02
N ARG A 160 0.22 17.54 26.90
CA ARG A 160 -0.40 18.56 27.77
C ARG A 160 -0.65 18.09 29.21
N SER A 161 -0.77 16.78 29.43
CA SER A 161 -1.04 16.17 30.73
C SER A 161 0.25 15.80 31.49
N SER A 162 1.35 15.56 30.78
CA SER A 162 2.61 15.05 31.33
C SER A 162 3.68 16.13 31.55
N ASP A 163 3.38 17.12 32.39
CA ASP A 163 4.36 18.14 32.84
C ASP A 163 5.35 17.63 33.91
N LEU A 164 5.37 16.32 34.20
CA LEU A 164 6.19 15.70 35.24
C LEU A 164 7.05 14.55 34.69
N GLY A 165 8.16 14.94 34.03
CA GLY A 165 9.45 14.25 34.14
C GLY A 165 9.54 12.78 33.71
N HIS A 166 9.11 12.42 32.50
CA HIS A 166 9.38 11.08 31.95
C HIS A 166 10.09 11.09 30.59
N ARG A 167 11.08 10.19 30.51
CA ARG A 167 11.93 9.79 29.37
C ARG A 167 11.19 9.95 28.04
N LYS A 168 11.80 10.68 27.09
CA LYS A 168 11.30 10.91 25.72
C LYS A 168 10.96 9.56 25.06
N LYS A 169 9.71 9.13 25.18
CA LYS A 169 9.19 7.93 24.53
C LYS A 169 9.07 8.25 23.04
N ASP A 170 9.57 7.37 22.18
CA ASP A 170 9.47 7.56 20.74
C ASP A 170 8.05 7.21 20.27
N TRP A 171 7.15 8.18 20.41
CA TRP A 171 5.77 8.05 19.98
C TRP A 171 5.64 7.87 18.48
N HIS A 172 6.57 8.42 17.68
CA HIS A 172 6.49 8.33 16.22
C HIS A 172 6.59 6.88 15.74
N LEU A 173 7.50 6.10 16.32
CA LEU A 173 7.64 4.70 15.97
C LEU A 173 6.44 3.86 16.45
N ASP A 174 5.94 4.09 17.67
CA ASP A 174 4.76 3.41 18.20
C ASP A 174 3.51 3.68 17.35
N LYS A 175 3.33 4.92 16.90
CA LYS A 175 2.24 5.30 15.98
C LYS A 175 2.35 4.59 14.64
N ALA A 176 3.54 4.63 14.04
CA ALA A 176 3.80 3.96 12.78
C ALA A 176 3.52 2.45 12.90
N HIS A 177 3.97 1.83 14.00
CA HIS A 177 3.69 0.42 14.29
C HIS A 177 2.20 0.13 14.37
N ALA A 178 1.41 0.93 15.08
CA ALA A 178 -0.02 0.71 15.18
C ALA A 178 -0.74 0.82 13.84
N VAL A 179 -0.39 1.81 13.01
CA VAL A 179 -0.94 1.95 11.66
C VAL A 179 -0.56 0.76 10.78
N ILE A 180 0.70 0.32 10.84
CA ILE A 180 1.19 -0.86 10.11
C ILE A 180 0.48 -2.13 10.55
N ASP A 181 0.20 -2.30 11.84
CA ASP A 181 -0.49 -3.49 12.33
C ASP A 181 -1.96 -3.51 11.88
N ILE A 182 -2.68 -2.38 11.96
CA ILE A 182 -4.06 -2.28 11.45
C ILE A 182 -4.09 -2.61 9.95
N MET A 183 -3.19 -2.00 9.17
CA MET A 183 -3.06 -2.28 7.75
C MET A 183 -2.76 -3.76 7.51
N SER A 184 -1.81 -4.32 8.24
CA SER A 184 -1.36 -5.69 8.04
C SER A 184 -2.46 -6.70 8.37
N SER A 185 -3.20 -6.52 9.47
CA SER A 185 -4.34 -7.36 9.83
C SER A 185 -5.43 -7.33 8.75
N ALA A 186 -5.76 -6.15 8.22
CA ALA A 186 -6.79 -6.00 7.20
C ALA A 186 -6.36 -6.56 5.83
N LEU A 187 -5.15 -6.26 5.36
CA LEU A 187 -4.66 -6.77 4.08
C LEU A 187 -4.40 -8.29 4.13
N LEU A 188 -3.96 -8.82 5.27
CA LEU A 188 -3.77 -10.26 5.42
C LEU A 188 -5.11 -11.00 5.41
N PHE A 189 -6.16 -10.40 5.98
CA PHE A 189 -7.53 -10.90 5.85
C PHE A 189 -7.93 -11.01 4.38
N GLN A 190 -7.64 -10.00 3.55
CA GLN A 190 -7.92 -10.05 2.11
C GLN A 190 -7.18 -11.18 1.39
N ILE A 191 -5.92 -11.47 1.75
CA ILE A 191 -5.14 -12.56 1.14
C ILE A 191 -5.68 -13.93 1.56
N ASN A 192 -6.02 -14.09 2.84
CA ASN A 192 -6.41 -15.38 3.41
C ASN A 192 -7.86 -15.77 3.13
N GLU A 193 -8.68 -14.83 2.66
CA GLU A 193 -10.06 -15.10 2.33
C GLU A 193 -10.13 -16.13 1.19
N LYS A 194 -10.55 -17.37 1.51
CA LYS A 194 -10.57 -18.53 0.59
C LYS A 194 -11.44 -18.30 -0.65
N ASP A 195 -12.41 -17.41 -0.52
CA ASP A 195 -13.28 -16.96 -1.62
C ASP A 195 -12.59 -15.95 -2.55
N CYS A 196 -11.47 -15.34 -2.18
CA CYS A 196 -10.69 -14.46 -3.05
C CYS A 196 -9.63 -15.22 -3.87
N THR A 197 -9.28 -16.45 -3.48
CA THR A 197 -8.28 -17.29 -4.18
C THR A 197 -8.88 -18.14 -5.30
N ASN A 198 -10.17 -18.50 -5.22
CA ASN A 198 -10.86 -19.32 -6.23
C ASN A 198 -11.90 -18.56 -7.07
N LYS A 199 -12.15 -17.29 -6.78
CA LYS A 199 -13.23 -16.50 -7.41
C LYS A 199 -12.61 -15.37 -8.23
N TYR A 200 -12.09 -15.83 -9.38
CA TYR A 200 -11.48 -15.07 -10.46
C TYR A 200 -10.13 -14.46 -10.11
N GLU A 201 -9.29 -14.27 -11.15
CA GLU A 201 -8.23 -13.27 -11.20
C GLU A 201 -8.53 -12.18 -10.16
N THR A 202 -7.77 -12.14 -9.07
CA THR A 202 -7.94 -11.08 -8.10
C THR A 202 -7.71 -9.80 -8.88
N ASP A 203 -8.75 -8.98 -9.09
CA ASP A 203 -8.72 -7.88 -10.04
C ASP A 203 -7.37 -7.18 -9.88
N CYS A 204 -6.56 -7.14 -10.94
CA CYS A 204 -5.22 -6.57 -10.88
C CYS A 204 -5.26 -5.20 -10.19
N THR A 205 -6.30 -4.41 -10.46
CA THR A 205 -6.65 -3.15 -9.78
C THR A 205 -6.73 -3.24 -8.24
N ASN A 206 -7.33 -4.28 -7.66
CA ASN A 206 -7.39 -4.48 -6.22
C ASN A 206 -6.01 -4.79 -5.64
N ILE A 207 -5.22 -5.66 -6.30
CA ILE A 207 -3.85 -5.97 -5.85
C ILE A 207 -2.98 -4.71 -5.94
N LEU A 208 -3.08 -3.97 -7.04
CA LEU A 208 -2.38 -2.70 -7.23
C LEU A 208 -2.75 -1.69 -6.14
N LYS A 209 -4.04 -1.61 -5.77
CA LYS A 209 -4.49 -0.72 -4.69
C LYS A 209 -4.02 -1.19 -3.31
N MET A 210 -3.95 -2.50 -3.05
CA MET A 210 -3.30 -3.02 -1.83
C MET A 210 -1.83 -2.59 -1.76
N CYS A 211 -1.10 -2.70 -2.87
CA CYS A 211 0.30 -2.29 -2.96
C CYS A 211 0.47 -0.78 -2.76
N ASP A 212 -0.42 0.02 -3.33
CA ASP A 212 -0.47 1.47 -3.12
C ASP A 212 -0.67 1.85 -1.64
N ILE A 213 -1.62 1.20 -0.96
CA ILE A 213 -1.84 1.37 0.48
C ILE A 213 -0.58 0.98 1.26
N LEU A 214 -0.01 -0.20 0.96
CA LEU A 214 1.19 -0.73 1.60
C LEU A 214 2.37 0.25 1.48
N PHE A 215 2.67 0.71 0.26
CA PHE A 215 3.77 1.64 0.02
C PHE A 215 3.52 3.01 0.67
N SER A 216 2.28 3.49 0.67
CA SER A 216 1.91 4.74 1.33
C SER A 216 2.08 4.73 2.85
N GLN A 217 2.05 3.55 3.48
CA GLN A 217 2.34 3.41 4.91
C GLN A 217 3.83 3.18 5.22
N LEU A 218 4.55 2.50 4.32
CA LEU A 218 5.94 2.12 4.55
C LEU A 218 6.96 3.17 4.10
N CYS A 219 6.67 3.87 3.00
CA CYS A 219 7.65 4.70 2.32
C CYS A 219 7.63 6.14 2.82
N LEU A 220 8.81 6.67 3.14
CA LEU A 220 9.04 8.06 3.48
C LEU A 220 9.72 8.75 2.31
N LYS A 221 9.11 9.83 1.77
CA LYS A 221 9.73 10.62 0.70
C LYS A 221 10.95 11.34 1.24
N VAL A 222 12.06 11.26 0.53
CA VAL A 222 13.29 12.00 0.82
C VAL A 222 13.16 13.37 0.15
N PRO A 223 13.20 14.49 0.89
CA PRO A 223 13.25 15.81 0.27
C PRO A 223 14.48 15.89 -0.65
N PRO A 224 14.36 16.43 -1.88
CA PRO A 224 15.54 16.64 -2.71
C PRO A 224 16.52 17.50 -1.93
N ALA A 225 17.75 17.02 -1.78
CA ALA A 225 18.81 17.80 -1.15
C ALA A 225 18.91 19.14 -1.91
N MET A 226 18.51 20.24 -1.26
CA MET A 226 18.76 21.58 -1.79
C MET A 226 20.24 21.64 -2.15
N ALA A 227 20.53 22.01 -3.41
CA ALA A 227 21.86 22.40 -3.81
C ALA A 227 22.41 23.36 -2.75
N LEU A 228 23.48 22.98 -2.07
CA LEU A 228 24.16 23.78 -1.06
C LEU A 228 24.45 25.17 -1.64
N SER A 229 23.62 26.16 -1.30
CA SER A 229 24.03 27.55 -1.39
C SER A 229 25.01 27.79 -0.26
N TYR A 230 26.27 27.87 -0.61
CA TYR A 230 27.36 28.31 0.26
C TYR A 230 27.04 29.72 0.79
N GLY A 231 26.99 29.89 2.11
CA GLY A 231 26.84 31.21 2.75
C GLY A 231 26.22 31.15 4.14
N ASP A 232 27.05 31.38 5.16
CA ASP A 232 26.71 31.58 6.57
C ASP A 232 25.49 32.50 6.79
N ASP A 233 24.53 32.09 7.62
CA ASP A 233 24.32 32.73 8.92
C ASP A 233 23.39 31.94 9.85
N MET A 234 23.60 32.14 11.14
CA MET A 234 23.16 31.34 12.29
C MET A 234 21.65 31.33 12.64
N GLN A 235 21.20 30.14 13.07
CA GLN A 235 20.16 29.82 14.08
C GLN A 235 18.68 30.21 13.84
N HIS A 236 17.79 29.21 13.76
CA HIS A 236 16.93 28.74 14.87
C HIS A 236 15.99 27.63 14.37
N GLY A 237 15.85 26.56 15.16
CA GLY A 237 14.96 25.45 14.86
C GLY A 237 13.48 25.81 14.98
N ASN A 238 12.64 25.23 14.12
CA ASN A 238 11.38 24.59 14.49
C ASN A 238 10.58 24.15 13.25
N ASN A 239 9.94 22.99 13.41
CA ASN A 239 8.67 22.57 12.80
C ASN A 239 8.60 22.36 11.28
N LEU A 240 8.76 21.09 10.88
CA LEU A 240 8.28 20.55 9.61
C LEU A 240 6.73 20.53 9.60
N ASN A 241 6.13 21.68 9.28
CA ASN A 241 4.78 21.76 8.74
C ASN A 241 4.88 21.96 7.23
N CYS A 242 4.71 20.90 6.46
CA CYS A 242 4.64 20.95 5.00
C CYS A 242 3.26 21.48 4.59
N PHE A 243 3.10 22.79 4.53
CA PHE A 243 2.01 23.41 3.79
C PHE A 243 2.45 23.61 2.33
N SER A 244 1.60 23.12 1.43
CA SER A 244 1.70 23.27 -0.02
C SER A 244 1.91 24.73 -0.42
N LEU A 245 3.04 25.01 -1.07
CA LEU A 245 3.33 26.33 -1.63
C LEU A 245 2.53 26.49 -2.94
N ASN A 246 1.44 27.25 -2.86
CA ASN A 246 0.73 27.80 -4.01
C ASN A 246 1.69 28.68 -4.82
N LYS A 247 2.05 28.25 -6.03
CA LYS A 247 2.75 29.11 -6.98
C LYS A 247 1.72 29.95 -7.73
N LYS A 248 1.57 31.21 -7.31
CA LYS A 248 1.01 32.28 -8.13
C LYS A 248 1.96 32.51 -9.31
N CYS A 249 1.48 32.28 -10.53
CA CYS A 249 2.11 32.84 -11.72
C CYS A 249 1.42 34.18 -12.00
N ASP A 250 2.06 35.28 -11.60
CA ASP A 250 1.79 36.59 -12.17
C ASP A 250 2.46 36.64 -13.53
N GLY A 251 1.66 36.82 -14.58
CA GLY A 251 2.13 37.21 -15.89
C GLY A 251 2.20 38.72 -15.96
N ASP A 252 3.30 39.26 -16.49
CA ASP A 252 3.20 40.40 -17.41
C ASP A 252 4.42 40.57 -18.32
N ASN A 253 4.11 40.54 -19.61
CA ASN A 253 4.56 41.35 -20.74
C ASN A 253 5.98 41.33 -21.36
N SER A 254 5.91 41.09 -22.69
CA SER A 254 6.65 41.70 -23.81
C SER A 254 7.95 40.97 -24.23
N VAL A 255 8.28 40.73 -25.51
CA VAL A 255 8.01 41.46 -26.77
C VAL A 255 8.06 40.49 -27.99
N HIS A 256 7.18 40.77 -28.95
CA HIS A 256 7.08 40.40 -30.37
C HIS A 256 8.27 39.76 -31.13
N LYS A 257 7.92 38.82 -32.04
CA LYS A 257 8.14 38.98 -33.50
C LYS A 257 7.17 38.12 -34.33
N GLU A 258 6.46 38.81 -35.22
CA GLU A 258 5.57 38.28 -36.28
C GLU A 258 6.33 37.52 -37.38
N ASN A 259 5.64 36.59 -38.05
CA ASN A 259 5.40 36.63 -39.52
C ASN A 259 4.50 35.46 -40.00
N THR A 260 3.22 35.79 -40.18
CA THR A 260 2.41 35.66 -41.42
C THR A 260 2.53 34.41 -42.34
N LEU A 261 1.42 33.67 -42.56
CA LEU A 261 0.68 33.61 -43.85
C LEU A 261 -0.63 32.77 -43.78
N HIS A 262 -1.65 33.26 -44.50
CA HIS A 262 -3.06 32.89 -44.62
C HIS A 262 -3.41 31.58 -45.38
N LYS A 263 -4.63 31.05 -45.08
CA LYS A 263 -5.76 30.63 -45.96
C LYS A 263 -6.45 29.35 -45.42
N ASP A 264 -7.75 29.09 -45.46
CA ASP A 264 -9.01 29.74 -45.86
C ASP A 264 -10.15 28.91 -45.17
N LYS A 265 -11.29 29.52 -44.88
CA LYS A 265 -12.60 28.89 -44.51
C LYS A 265 -13.59 29.10 -45.69
N PRO A 266 -14.86 28.63 -45.70
CA PRO A 266 -15.61 27.66 -44.86
C PRO A 266 -16.41 26.63 -45.70
N ASN A 267 -17.15 25.70 -45.06
CA ASN A 267 -18.57 25.47 -45.38
C ASN A 267 -19.25 24.58 -44.32
N GLU A 268 -20.50 24.95 -44.05
CA GLU A 268 -21.44 24.43 -43.04
C GLU A 268 -22.15 23.17 -43.55
N GLU A 269 -22.52 22.25 -42.63
CA GLU A 269 -23.89 21.71 -42.54
C GLU A 269 -24.07 20.85 -41.26
N GLU A 270 -25.21 21.07 -40.61
CA GLU A 270 -25.62 20.56 -39.30
C GLU A 270 -25.95 19.07 -39.29
N ALA A 271 -25.59 18.34 -38.22
CA ALA A 271 -26.44 17.29 -37.65
C ALA A 271 -25.96 16.81 -36.27
N GLY A 272 -26.86 16.82 -35.29
CA GLY A 272 -26.81 15.87 -34.17
C GLY A 272 -26.22 16.36 -32.85
N LYS A 273 -27.04 17.05 -32.05
CA LYS A 273 -26.85 17.24 -30.61
C LYS A 273 -26.56 15.89 -29.92
N ARG A 274 -25.31 15.67 -29.50
CA ARG A 274 -24.97 14.81 -28.36
C ARG A 274 -24.22 15.67 -27.34
N SER A 275 -24.86 15.86 -26.19
CA SER A 275 -24.30 16.45 -24.99
C SER A 275 -23.06 15.66 -24.56
N SER A 276 -21.88 16.13 -24.97
CA SER A 276 -20.61 15.63 -24.47
C SER A 276 -20.31 16.36 -23.17
N TYR A 277 -20.56 15.68 -22.05
CA TYR A 277 -19.93 16.05 -20.78
C TYR A 277 -18.42 15.83 -20.95
N PRO A 278 -17.56 16.84 -20.74
CA PRO A 278 -16.12 16.63 -20.77
C PRO A 278 -15.73 15.80 -19.55
N ASN A 279 -15.27 14.58 -19.82
CA ASN A 279 -14.67 13.66 -18.87
C ASN A 279 -13.29 14.22 -18.45
N ASN A 280 -13.29 15.17 -17.51
CA ASN A 280 -12.07 15.70 -16.92
C ASN A 280 -11.51 14.70 -15.90
N TYR A 281 -10.89 13.64 -16.41
CA TYR A 281 -9.82 12.91 -15.72
C TYR A 281 -8.55 13.04 -16.57
N HIS A 282 -8.07 14.26 -16.73
CA HIS A 282 -6.70 14.54 -17.14
C HIS A 282 -6.11 15.48 -16.08
N MET A 283 -5.57 14.90 -15.02
CA MET A 283 -4.64 15.59 -14.13
C MET A 283 -3.24 15.27 -14.64
N ASP A 284 -2.76 16.09 -15.57
CA ASP A 284 -1.35 16.19 -15.88
C ASP A 284 -0.64 16.85 -14.69
N HIS A 285 0.17 16.08 -13.97
CA HIS A 285 1.52 16.40 -13.50
C HIS A 285 2.07 15.20 -12.72
N GLU A 286 3.20 14.68 -13.20
CA GLU A 286 4.01 13.56 -12.70
C GLU A 286 4.11 13.49 -11.17
N THR A 287 3.20 12.74 -10.51
CA THR A 287 3.48 12.17 -9.20
C THR A 287 3.95 10.75 -9.46
N ALA A 288 5.27 10.53 -9.51
CA ALA A 288 5.81 9.17 -9.63
C ALA A 288 5.25 8.31 -8.48
N ALA A 289 4.74 7.12 -8.82
CA ALA A 289 4.23 6.17 -7.85
C ALA A 289 5.31 5.88 -6.77
N MET A 290 4.92 5.63 -5.52
CA MET A 290 5.87 5.42 -4.41
C MET A 290 6.90 4.31 -4.72
N ALA A 291 6.48 3.28 -5.47
CA ALA A 291 7.36 2.24 -5.99
C ALA A 291 8.51 2.81 -6.86
N ALA A 292 8.17 3.66 -7.83
CA ALA A 292 9.16 4.31 -8.69
C ALA A 292 10.09 5.23 -7.87
N LEU A 293 9.55 5.99 -6.91
CA LEU A 293 10.36 6.84 -6.03
C LEU A 293 11.35 6.02 -5.19
N LEU A 294 10.95 4.86 -4.69
CA LEU A 294 11.82 3.96 -3.91
C LEU A 294 12.94 3.40 -4.79
N LEU A 295 12.62 2.93 -5.99
CA LEU A 295 13.61 2.42 -6.95
C LEU A 295 14.58 3.51 -7.41
N GLN A 296 14.15 4.77 -7.44
CA GLN A 296 14.99 5.94 -7.74
C GLN A 296 15.79 6.46 -6.54
N GLY A 297 15.60 5.88 -5.34
CA GLY A 297 16.25 6.36 -4.11
C GLY A 297 15.70 7.69 -3.58
N GLN A 298 14.54 8.13 -4.08
CA GLN A 298 13.81 9.32 -3.63
C GLN A 298 12.80 9.01 -2.52
N ALA A 299 12.63 7.73 -2.17
CA ALA A 299 11.92 7.29 -0.99
C ALA A 299 12.75 6.23 -0.25
N ILE A 300 12.57 6.19 1.06
CA ILE A 300 13.21 5.19 1.94
C ILE A 300 12.14 4.43 2.72
N VAL A 301 12.46 3.20 3.09
CA VAL A 301 11.63 2.39 4.00
C VAL A 301 12.48 2.01 5.21
N PRO A 302 12.11 2.47 6.42
CA PRO A 302 12.80 2.06 7.65
C PRO A 302 12.68 0.55 7.88
N MET A 303 13.80 -0.10 8.20
CA MET A 303 13.84 -1.54 8.47
C MET A 303 12.94 -1.96 9.63
N GLN A 304 12.73 -1.07 10.60
CA GLN A 304 11.82 -1.28 11.74
C GLN A 304 10.38 -1.50 11.28
N LEU A 305 9.95 -0.80 10.22
CA LEU A 305 8.62 -0.97 9.65
C LEU A 305 8.54 -2.25 8.82
N ILE A 306 9.55 -2.53 7.99
CA ILE A 306 9.61 -3.77 7.19
C ILE A 306 9.57 -5.01 8.10
N ALA A 307 10.32 -4.99 9.20
CA ALA A 307 10.37 -6.10 10.15
C ALA A 307 9.00 -6.42 10.74
N ARG A 308 8.08 -5.44 10.79
CA ARG A 308 6.73 -5.61 11.33
C ARG A 308 5.72 -6.14 10.32
N VAL A 309 5.98 -5.94 9.02
CA VAL A 309 5.10 -6.42 7.95
C VAL A 309 5.21 -7.94 7.81
N PRO A 310 4.08 -8.68 7.75
CA PRO A 310 4.07 -10.11 7.42
C PRO A 310 4.63 -10.37 6.02
N ALA A 311 5.43 -11.43 5.85
CA ALA A 311 6.05 -11.74 4.56
C ALA A 311 5.01 -11.99 3.45
N ALA A 312 3.86 -12.57 3.80
CA ALA A 312 2.70 -12.77 2.91
C ALA A 312 2.25 -11.50 2.19
N LEU A 313 2.31 -10.32 2.83
CA LEU A 313 1.93 -9.06 2.19
C LEU A 313 2.93 -8.59 1.11
N LEU A 314 4.11 -9.21 1.05
CA LEU A 314 5.16 -8.90 0.09
C LEU A 314 5.24 -9.95 -1.02
N TYR A 315 5.31 -11.24 -0.66
CA TYR A 315 5.49 -12.29 -1.67
C TYR A 315 4.18 -12.63 -2.40
N TRP A 316 3.03 -12.59 -1.74
CA TRP A 316 1.76 -12.94 -2.40
C TRP A 316 1.44 -11.99 -3.57
N PRO A 317 1.40 -10.65 -3.39
CA PRO A 317 1.14 -9.75 -4.52
C PRO A 317 2.26 -9.78 -5.55
N LEU A 318 3.51 -10.05 -5.14
CA LEU A 318 4.61 -10.29 -6.07
C LEU A 318 4.25 -11.45 -7.00
N ILE A 319 3.81 -12.60 -6.50
CA ILE A 319 3.45 -13.73 -7.37
C ILE A 319 2.18 -13.44 -8.20
N GLN A 320 1.17 -12.80 -7.63
CA GLN A 320 -0.08 -12.54 -8.36
C GLN A 320 0.08 -11.58 -9.55
N LEU A 321 1.06 -10.66 -9.48
CA LEU A 321 1.29 -9.67 -10.53
C LEU A 321 2.20 -10.19 -11.68
N ASP A 322 2.52 -11.48 -11.72
CA ASP A 322 3.51 -12.06 -12.65
C ASP A 322 3.10 -11.91 -14.11
N GLY A 323 1.86 -12.29 -14.44
CA GLY A 323 1.33 -12.15 -15.81
C GLY A 323 1.04 -10.71 -16.25
N ALA A 324 1.11 -9.74 -15.35
CA ALA A 324 0.82 -8.32 -15.63
C ALA A 324 2.09 -7.47 -15.82
N ALA A 325 3.27 -8.04 -15.61
CA ALA A 325 4.54 -7.40 -15.90
C ALA A 325 4.96 -7.64 -17.35
N THR A 326 5.45 -6.60 -18.01
CA THR A 326 6.02 -6.69 -19.35
C THR A 326 7.50 -6.32 -19.29
N ASP A 327 8.39 -7.29 -19.50
CA ASP A 327 9.44 -7.21 -20.53
C ASP A 327 10.37 -8.43 -20.44
N ASP A 328 10.37 -9.31 -21.44
CA ASP A 328 11.49 -10.20 -21.78
C ASP A 328 12.02 -9.78 -23.15
N ILE A 329 13.21 -9.19 -23.22
CA ILE A 329 14.01 -9.29 -24.45
C ILE A 329 15.42 -9.78 -24.08
N ALA A 330 15.49 -11.07 -23.79
CA ALA A 330 16.61 -11.99 -23.57
C ALA A 330 17.51 -11.90 -22.31
N LEU A 331 17.10 -11.59 -21.08
CA LEU A 331 16.30 -10.50 -20.55
C LEU A 331 17.12 -9.91 -19.38
N GLY A 332 17.32 -8.60 -19.30
CA GLY A 332 17.23 -7.60 -20.36
C GLY A 332 18.49 -7.60 -21.20
N ILE A 333 18.73 -8.73 -21.90
CA ILE A 333 20.04 -9.30 -22.24
C ILE A 333 20.88 -9.52 -20.98
N ALA A 334 20.45 -10.54 -20.23
CA ALA A 334 21.06 -11.11 -19.03
C ALA A 334 21.60 -10.08 -18.00
N VAL A 335 20.77 -9.08 -17.72
CA VAL A 335 20.78 -8.17 -16.55
C VAL A 335 22.06 -7.39 -16.26
N GLY A 336 22.61 -6.82 -17.33
CA GLY A 336 23.44 -5.61 -17.31
C GLY A 336 22.67 -4.30 -17.01
N SER A 337 23.43 -3.21 -16.85
CA SER A 337 23.18 -1.95 -16.11
C SER A 337 21.91 -1.89 -15.23
N LYS A 338 21.87 -2.79 -14.24
CA LYS A 338 20.93 -2.85 -13.10
C LYS A 338 19.45 -3.02 -13.46
N GLY A 339 19.14 -3.81 -14.49
CA GLY A 339 17.77 -4.26 -14.77
C GLY A 339 16.80 -3.13 -15.09
N ARG A 340 17.20 -2.10 -15.85
CA ARG A 340 16.21 -1.11 -16.32
C ARG A 340 15.27 -1.79 -17.32
N GLY A 341 14.05 -2.12 -16.88
CA GLY A 341 12.92 -2.30 -17.79
C GLY A 341 12.81 -1.03 -18.64
N ASN A 342 12.66 -1.19 -19.96
CA ASN A 342 12.76 -0.06 -20.89
C ASN A 342 11.51 0.84 -20.89
N LEU A 343 10.50 0.52 -20.09
CA LEU A 343 9.40 1.42 -19.80
C LEU A 343 9.08 1.43 -18.30
N PRO A 344 8.76 2.59 -17.70
CA PRO A 344 8.08 2.64 -16.42
C PRO A 344 6.72 1.93 -16.56
N GLY A 345 6.72 0.63 -16.26
CA GLY A 345 5.51 -0.15 -16.08
C GLY A 345 5.14 -0.06 -14.61
N ALA A 346 4.01 0.58 -14.30
CA ALA A 346 3.53 0.73 -12.92
C ALA A 346 3.57 -0.62 -12.16
N THR A 347 3.20 -1.72 -12.83
CA THR A 347 3.21 -3.07 -12.24
C THR A 347 4.62 -3.64 -12.04
N SER A 348 5.54 -3.45 -12.99
CA SER A 348 6.92 -3.94 -12.87
C SER A 348 7.69 -3.17 -11.79
N ASP A 349 7.46 -1.86 -11.65
CA ASP A 349 8.01 -1.06 -10.55
C ASP A 349 7.50 -1.55 -9.19
N ILE A 350 6.20 -1.87 -9.11
CA ILE A 350 5.59 -2.44 -7.91
C ILE A 350 6.24 -3.79 -7.57
N ARG A 351 6.38 -4.72 -8.53
CA ARG A 351 7.01 -6.04 -8.31
C ARG A 351 8.45 -5.91 -7.84
N ALA A 352 9.26 -5.12 -8.53
CA ALA A 352 10.65 -4.87 -8.18
C ALA A 352 10.76 -4.30 -6.75
N THR A 353 9.87 -3.37 -6.40
CA THR A 353 9.78 -2.81 -5.04
C THR A 353 9.38 -3.86 -4.02
N LEU A 354 8.33 -4.66 -4.27
CA LEU A 354 7.89 -5.73 -3.39
C LEU A 354 9.02 -6.73 -3.12
N LEU A 355 9.78 -7.13 -4.15
CA LEU A 355 10.91 -8.03 -3.99
C LEU A 355 12.02 -7.40 -3.13
N LEU A 356 12.37 -6.13 -3.34
CA LEU A 356 13.38 -5.46 -2.52
C LEU A 356 12.96 -5.38 -1.05
N LEU A 357 11.68 -5.09 -0.78
CA LEU A 357 11.13 -5.10 0.57
C LEU A 357 11.15 -6.50 1.18
N LEU A 358 10.82 -7.53 0.38
CA LEU A 358 10.87 -8.92 0.81
C LEU A 358 12.30 -9.37 1.13
N VAL A 359 13.27 -9.00 0.30
CA VAL A 359 14.70 -9.22 0.56
C VAL A 359 15.12 -8.54 1.87
N GLY A 360 14.69 -7.29 2.10
CA GLY A 360 14.89 -6.59 3.36
C GLY A 360 14.33 -7.40 4.55
N LYS A 361 13.06 -7.81 4.46
CA LYS A 361 12.39 -8.62 5.48
C LYS A 361 13.16 -9.91 5.77
N CYS A 362 13.47 -10.71 4.75
CA CYS A 362 14.19 -11.99 4.88
C CYS A 362 15.62 -11.82 5.40
N THR A 363 16.26 -10.68 5.15
CA THR A 363 17.59 -10.37 5.69
C THR A 363 17.50 -10.05 7.19
N SER A 364 16.47 -9.32 7.63
CA SER A 364 16.27 -8.99 9.04
C SER A 364 15.65 -10.12 9.87
N ASP A 365 14.90 -11.02 9.23
CA ASP A 365 14.10 -12.05 9.88
C ASP A 365 14.27 -13.41 9.17
N PRO A 366 15.11 -14.30 9.72
CA PRO A 366 15.32 -15.64 9.18
C PRO A 366 14.06 -16.51 9.16
N ALA A 367 13.06 -16.24 10.02
CA ALA A 367 11.80 -16.97 10.00
C ALA A 367 10.99 -16.61 8.75
N ALA A 368 10.96 -15.34 8.37
CA ALA A 368 10.34 -14.88 7.13
C ALA A 368 11.00 -15.50 5.88
N PHE A 369 12.33 -15.68 5.88
CA PHE A 369 13.01 -16.39 4.78
C PHE A 369 12.52 -17.85 4.65
N LYS A 370 12.34 -18.55 5.77
CA LYS A 370 11.79 -19.93 5.76
C LYS A 370 10.32 -19.96 5.36
N GLU A 371 9.52 -19.01 5.84
CA GLU A 371 8.09 -18.87 5.54
C GLU A 371 7.84 -18.80 4.03
N VAL A 372 8.62 -18.00 3.30
CA VAL A 372 8.44 -17.84 1.85
C VAL A 372 8.92 -19.03 1.01
N GLY A 373 9.50 -20.06 1.63
CA GLY A 373 10.06 -21.24 0.93
C GLY A 373 11.59 -21.21 0.78
N GLY A 374 12.26 -20.26 1.43
CA GLY A 374 13.72 -20.16 1.47
C GLY A 374 14.35 -19.98 0.10
N GLU A 375 15.51 -20.60 -0.10
CA GLU A 375 16.28 -20.45 -1.34
C GLU A 375 15.52 -20.92 -2.58
N ARG A 376 14.68 -21.95 -2.47
CA ARG A 376 13.89 -22.48 -3.59
C ARG A 376 12.97 -21.42 -4.20
N PHE A 377 12.37 -20.58 -3.36
CA PHE A 377 11.51 -19.48 -3.81
C PHE A 377 12.29 -18.47 -4.65
N PHE A 378 13.43 -17.99 -4.14
CA PHE A 378 14.26 -17.02 -4.86
C PHE A 378 14.89 -17.62 -6.13
N ARG A 379 15.27 -18.91 -6.11
CA ARG A 379 15.75 -19.62 -7.31
C ARG A 379 14.69 -19.67 -8.40
N HIS A 380 13.42 -19.85 -8.03
CA HIS A 380 12.32 -19.81 -9.00
C HIS A 380 12.18 -18.43 -9.67
N LEU A 381 12.37 -17.34 -8.91
CA LEU A 381 12.36 -15.97 -9.44
C LEU A 381 13.52 -15.66 -10.39
N LEU A 382 14.48 -16.56 -10.59
CA LEU A 382 15.52 -16.38 -11.62
C LEU A 382 14.96 -16.59 -13.04
N GLU A 383 13.83 -17.28 -13.17
CA GLU A 383 13.10 -17.50 -14.43
C GLU A 383 12.01 -16.43 -14.66
N ASP A 384 11.97 -15.39 -13.84
CA ASP A 384 10.94 -14.36 -13.90
C ASP A 384 11.01 -13.54 -15.18
N MET A 385 9.84 -13.18 -15.72
CA MET A 385 9.72 -12.35 -16.92
C MET A 385 10.08 -10.89 -16.65
N ASP A 386 10.29 -10.47 -15.40
CA ASP A 386 10.82 -9.16 -15.05
C ASP A 386 12.32 -9.27 -14.72
N SER A 387 13.16 -8.63 -15.55
CA SER A 387 14.61 -8.62 -15.37
C SER A 387 15.06 -8.14 -13.98
N ARG A 388 14.33 -7.21 -13.36
CA ARG A 388 14.66 -6.69 -12.02
C ARG A 388 14.41 -7.73 -10.96
N VAL A 389 13.34 -8.50 -11.11
CA VAL A 389 12.99 -9.57 -10.19
C VAL A 389 14.09 -10.64 -10.21
N ALA A 390 14.50 -11.08 -11.40
CA ALA A 390 15.61 -12.02 -11.57
C ALA A 390 16.94 -11.46 -11.04
N TYR A 391 17.26 -10.20 -11.35
CA TYR A 391 18.49 -9.55 -10.90
C TYR A 391 18.55 -9.42 -9.37
N TYR A 392 17.53 -8.86 -8.73
CA TYR A 392 17.54 -8.68 -7.27
C TYR A 392 17.49 -10.01 -6.53
N SER A 393 16.77 -11.01 -7.06
CA SER A 393 16.77 -12.36 -6.50
C SER A 393 18.17 -12.98 -6.55
N SER A 394 18.84 -12.89 -7.70
CA SER A 394 20.21 -13.41 -7.85
C SER A 394 21.22 -12.71 -6.94
N ALA A 395 21.15 -11.38 -6.85
CA ALA A 395 22.02 -10.60 -5.97
C ALA A 395 21.82 -10.97 -4.49
N PHE A 396 20.59 -11.22 -4.08
CA PHE A 396 20.28 -11.66 -2.73
C PHE A 396 20.86 -13.05 -2.42
N LEU A 397 20.60 -14.04 -3.29
CA LEU A 397 21.13 -15.40 -3.12
C LEU A 397 22.66 -15.44 -3.12
N LEU A 398 23.28 -14.71 -4.05
CA LEU A 398 24.73 -14.63 -4.14
C LEU A 398 25.32 -14.00 -2.87
N LYS A 399 24.75 -12.89 -2.39
CA LYS A 399 25.18 -12.26 -1.13
C LYS A 399 25.06 -13.21 0.05
N ARG A 400 23.97 -14.00 0.13
CA ARG A 400 23.80 -15.00 1.19
C ARG A 400 24.87 -16.09 1.11
N MET A 401 25.13 -16.63 -0.07
CA MET A 401 26.16 -17.65 -0.25
C MET A 401 27.55 -17.11 0.14
N MET A 402 27.88 -15.87 -0.23
CA MET A 402 29.12 -15.19 0.21
C MET A 402 29.23 -15.06 1.73
N THR A 403 28.11 -14.83 2.44
CA THR A 403 28.13 -14.60 3.90
C THR A 403 27.96 -15.87 4.73
N GLU A 404 27.19 -16.83 4.24
CA GLU A 404 26.79 -18.04 4.98
C GLU A 404 27.66 -19.25 4.63
N LYS A 405 28.12 -19.35 3.38
CA LYS A 405 28.95 -20.45 2.86
C LYS A 405 30.15 -19.91 2.04
N PRO A 406 31.05 -19.11 2.64
CA PRO A 406 32.12 -18.43 1.90
C PRO A 406 33.09 -19.38 1.20
N ASP A 407 33.41 -20.52 1.82
CA ASP A 407 34.35 -21.50 1.26
C ASP A 407 33.75 -22.19 0.01
N GLU A 408 32.48 -22.59 0.07
CA GLU A 408 31.75 -23.17 -1.06
C GLU A 408 31.64 -22.15 -2.20
N TYR A 409 31.29 -20.90 -1.87
CA TYR A 409 31.25 -19.82 -2.85
C TYR A 409 32.60 -19.61 -3.53
N GLN A 410 33.69 -19.55 -2.77
CA GLN A 410 35.04 -19.34 -3.29
C GLN A 410 35.46 -20.47 -4.22
N TYR A 411 35.19 -21.72 -3.83
CA TYR A 411 35.44 -22.89 -4.66
C TYR A 411 34.65 -22.85 -5.98
N MET A 412 33.35 -22.59 -5.91
CA MET A 412 32.49 -22.49 -7.11
C MET A 412 32.90 -21.34 -8.01
N LEU A 413 33.30 -20.20 -7.42
CA LEU A 413 33.79 -19.05 -8.17
C LEU A 413 35.09 -19.34 -8.92
N GLN A 414 36.04 -20.04 -8.28
CA GLN A 414 37.29 -20.45 -8.95
C GLN A 414 37.00 -21.35 -10.16
N ASN A 415 36.12 -22.33 -10.00
CA ASN A 415 35.70 -23.21 -11.09
C ASN A 415 34.97 -22.43 -12.19
N LEU A 416 34.15 -21.43 -11.83
CA LEU A 416 33.49 -20.57 -12.79
C LEU A 416 34.47 -19.71 -13.59
N VAL A 417 35.51 -19.18 -12.96
CA VAL A 417 36.59 -18.44 -13.64
C VAL A 417 37.31 -19.35 -14.64
N VAL A 418 37.66 -20.56 -14.24
CA VAL A 418 38.30 -21.55 -15.14
C VAL A 418 37.39 -21.86 -16.33
N LYS A 419 36.09 -22.09 -16.10
CA LYS A 419 35.11 -22.33 -17.17
C LYS A 419 34.95 -21.12 -18.09
N ALA A 420 34.93 -19.91 -17.55
CA ALA A 420 34.87 -18.67 -18.32
C ALA A 420 36.10 -18.49 -19.22
N GLN A 421 37.30 -18.81 -18.72
CA GLN A 421 38.54 -18.79 -19.50
C GLN A 421 38.56 -19.85 -20.60
N GLN A 422 38.19 -21.10 -20.27
CA GLN A 422 38.15 -22.21 -21.23
C GLN A 422 37.15 -21.99 -22.37
N SER A 423 36.01 -21.36 -22.07
CA SER A 423 34.97 -21.03 -23.05
C SER A 423 35.12 -19.66 -23.70
N ASN A 424 36.15 -18.89 -23.33
CA ASN A 424 36.37 -17.51 -23.75
C ASN A 424 35.11 -16.61 -23.56
N ASN A 425 34.43 -16.79 -22.43
CA ASN A 425 33.18 -16.10 -22.11
C ASN A 425 33.26 -15.40 -20.74
N GLU A 426 33.91 -14.24 -20.71
CA GLU A 426 34.08 -13.42 -19.50
C GLU A 426 32.76 -12.89 -18.92
N LYS A 427 31.68 -12.86 -19.72
CA LYS A 427 30.36 -12.36 -19.30
C LYS A 427 29.77 -13.15 -18.13
N LEU A 428 30.20 -14.40 -17.93
CA LEU A 428 29.77 -15.25 -16.81
C LEU A 428 30.01 -14.62 -15.42
N LEU A 429 30.90 -13.64 -15.32
CA LEU A 429 31.26 -12.96 -14.06
C LEU A 429 30.78 -11.49 -14.00
N GLU A 430 30.10 -11.01 -15.04
CA GLU A 430 29.79 -9.59 -15.22
C GLU A 430 28.74 -9.06 -14.23
N ASN A 431 27.79 -9.91 -13.84
CA ASN A 431 26.72 -9.52 -12.92
C ASN A 431 26.23 -10.70 -12.05
N PRO A 432 25.50 -10.42 -10.95
CA PRO A 432 25.10 -11.44 -9.98
C PRO A 432 24.24 -12.56 -10.58
N TYR A 433 23.43 -12.27 -11.59
CA TYR A 433 22.56 -13.25 -12.22
C TYR A 433 23.36 -14.24 -13.06
N LEU A 434 24.23 -13.74 -13.94
CA LEU A 434 25.10 -14.60 -14.76
C LEU A 434 26.01 -15.46 -13.89
N GLN A 435 26.57 -14.85 -12.84
CA GLN A 435 27.42 -15.56 -11.90
C GLN A 435 26.66 -16.67 -11.17
N LEU A 436 25.47 -16.38 -10.64
CA LEU A 436 24.67 -17.37 -9.93
C LEU A 436 24.20 -18.49 -10.87
N ARG A 437 23.75 -18.16 -12.10
CA ARG A 437 23.38 -19.15 -13.11
C ARG A 437 24.54 -20.07 -13.47
N GLY A 438 25.74 -19.50 -13.65
CA GLY A 438 26.95 -20.27 -13.90
C GLY A 438 27.33 -21.20 -12.76
N ILE A 439 27.21 -20.73 -11.51
CA ILE A 439 27.45 -21.55 -10.30
C ILE A 439 26.43 -22.69 -10.20
N LEU A 440 25.14 -22.42 -10.40
CA LEU A 440 24.10 -23.45 -10.36
C LEU A 440 24.32 -24.51 -11.45
N GLN A 441 24.70 -24.10 -12.65
CA GLN A 441 25.04 -25.04 -13.73
C GLN A 441 26.25 -25.90 -13.36
N LEU A 442 27.32 -25.30 -12.82
CA LEU A 442 28.51 -26.02 -12.37
C LEU A 442 28.22 -27.02 -11.26
N ALA A 443 27.39 -26.64 -10.28
CA ALA A 443 27.01 -27.54 -9.20
C ALA A 443 26.25 -28.76 -9.73
N ASN A 444 25.33 -28.56 -10.68
CA ASN A 444 24.64 -29.65 -11.36
C ASN A 444 25.62 -30.55 -12.15
N ASP A 445 26.57 -29.96 -12.88
CA ASP A 445 27.58 -30.69 -13.65
C ASP A 445 28.49 -31.55 -12.74
N LEU A 446 28.77 -31.07 -11.52
CA LEU A 446 29.62 -31.72 -10.53
C LEU A 446 28.86 -32.63 -9.54
N GLY A 447 27.53 -32.66 -9.60
CA GLY A 447 26.68 -33.44 -8.69
C GLY A 447 26.59 -32.89 -7.26
N TYR A 448 26.84 -31.60 -7.06
CA TYR A 448 26.65 -30.92 -5.77
C TYR A 448 25.21 -30.42 -5.63
N ASP A 449 24.62 -30.63 -4.45
CA ASP A 449 23.35 -30.02 -4.08
C ASP A 449 23.65 -28.73 -3.29
N LEU A 450 23.41 -27.57 -3.90
CA LEU A 450 23.69 -26.24 -3.33
C LEU A 450 22.62 -25.78 -2.36
#